data_AF-D1AXA8-F1
#
_entry.id   AF-D1AXA8-F1
#
_cell.length_a   1.000
_cell.length_b   1.000
_cell.length_c   1.000
_cell.angle_alpha   90.00
_cell.angle_beta   90.00
_cell.angle_gamma   90.00
#
_symmetry.space_group_name_H-M   'P 1'
#
loop_
_entity.id
_entity.type
_entity.pdbx_description
1 polymer ?
#
loop_
_entity_poly.entity_id
_entity_poly.type
_entity_poly.pdbx_seq_one_letter_code
_entity_poly.pdbx_strand_id
1 'polypeptide(L)' 'MKNRIKEVRKVKNITQQKLVENISITRQYISLIELGNETPSLKVANEIAMSLDTCIYSIFDLDGTGDFKCPCCGCGN' A
#
# COMPACT_ATOMS: atom_id res chain seq x y z
N MET A 1 -2.47 -6.28 9.56
CA MET A 1 -2.55 -6.55 8.11
C MET A 1 -1.14 -6.57 7.54
N LYS A 2 -0.73 -7.62 6.82
CA LYS A 2 0.56 -7.60 6.10
C LYS A 2 0.47 -6.67 4.90
N ASN A 3 1.57 -6.01 4.55
CA ASN A 3 1.64 -5.13 3.40
C ASN A 3 3.02 -5.17 2.76
N ARG A 4 3.08 -4.73 1.50
CA ARG A 4 4.32 -4.60 0.71
C ARG A 4 4.50 -3.21 0.12
N ILE A 5 3.97 -2.18 0.81
CA ILE A 5 4.06 -0.77 0.38
C ILE A 5 5.50 -0.40 0.06
N LYS A 6 6.43 -0.72 0.96
CA LYS A 6 7.85 -0.38 0.83
C LYS A 6 8.49 -1.01 -0.42
N GLU A 7 8.12 -2.24 -0.75
CA GLU A 7 8.63 -2.95 -1.93
C GLU A 7 8.12 -2.29 -3.21
N VAL A 8 6.79 -2.15 -3.34
CA VAL A 8 6.15 -1.55 -4.52
C VAL A 8 6.65 -0.13 -4.74
N ARG A 9 6.73 0.65 -3.67
CA ARG A 9 7.25 2.02 -3.68
C ARG A 9 8.70 2.09 -4.18
N LYS A 10 9.56 1.17 -3.75
CA LYS A 10 10.97 1.11 -4.20
C LYS A 10 11.07 0.72 -5.66
N VAL A 11 10.29 -0.26 -6.13
CA VAL A 11 10.26 -0.65 -7.55
C VAL A 11 9.86 0.53 -8.44
N LYS A 12 8.93 1.37 -7.96
CA LYS A 12 8.47 2.58 -8.66
C LYS A 12 9.36 3.82 -8.42
N ASN A 13 10.47 3.71 -7.69
CA ASN A 13 11.36 4.83 -7.33
C ASN A 13 10.65 6.01 -6.63
N ILE A 14 9.61 5.72 -5.86
CA ILE A 14 8.83 6.72 -5.11
C ILE A 14 9.41 6.86 -3.69
N THR A 15 9.52 8.07 -3.15
CA THR A 15 9.90 8.26 -1.73
C THR A 15 8.66 8.24 -0.84
N GLN A 16 8.81 8.00 0.47
CA GLN A 16 7.66 8.10 1.39
C GLN A 16 7.04 9.51 1.36
N GLN A 17 7.86 10.54 1.20
CA GLN A 17 7.39 11.92 1.07
C GLN A 17 6.56 12.10 -0.21
N LYS A 18 7.03 11.54 -1.33
CA LYS A 18 6.32 11.60 -2.60
C LYS A 18 4.99 10.83 -2.56
N LEU A 19 4.97 9.69 -1.87
CA LEU A 19 3.76 8.89 -1.66
C LEU A 19 2.67 9.70 -0.95
N VAL A 20 3.05 10.51 0.04
CA VAL A 20 2.10 11.28 0.87
C VAL A 20 1.72 12.65 0.32
N GLU A 21 2.32 13.09 -0.79
CA GLU A 21 2.21 14.48 -1.26
C GLU A 21 0.77 14.94 -1.53
N ASN A 22 -0.10 14.03 -1.98
CA ASN A 22 -1.49 14.32 -2.35
C ASN A 22 -2.52 13.48 -1.58
N ILE A 23 -2.13 12.89 -0.44
CA ILE A 23 -3.02 12.06 0.38
C ILE A 23 -3.10 12.61 1.80
N SER A 24 -4.18 12.28 2.48
CA SER A 24 -4.56 12.94 3.74
C SER A 24 -3.81 12.39 4.98
N ILE A 25 -2.59 11.88 4.79
CA ILE A 25 -1.80 11.20 5.82
C ILE A 25 -0.35 11.70 5.87
N THR A 26 0.32 11.43 6.99
CA THR A 26 1.70 11.86 7.20
C THR A 26 2.72 10.80 6.76
N ARG A 27 3.94 11.24 6.45
CA ARG A 27 5.08 10.35 6.16
C ARG A 27 5.38 9.41 7.33
N GLN A 28 5.24 9.89 8.57
CA GLN A 28 5.42 9.12 9.79
C GLN A 28 4.40 7.97 9.84
N TYR A 29 3.14 8.25 9.51
CA TYR A 29 2.10 7.22 9.47
C TYR A 29 2.40 6.14 8.43
N ILE A 30 2.84 6.52 7.22
CA ILE A 30 3.35 5.55 6.22
C ILE A 30 4.47 4.68 6.79
N SER A 31 5.41 5.27 7.54
CA SER A 31 6.51 4.49 8.13
C SER A 31 6.01 3.45 9.13
N LEU A 32 5.01 3.78 9.95
CA LEU A 32 4.41 2.84 10.89
C LEU A 32 3.69 1.69 10.16
N ILE A 33 2.98 2.01 9.06
CA ILE A 33 2.32 0.99 8.24
C ILE A 33 3.36 0.10 7.54
N GLU A 34 4.41 0.67 6.93
CA GLU A 34 5.49 -0.09 6.27
C GLU A 34 6.21 -1.06 7.25
N LEU A 35 6.26 -0.71 8.54
CA LEU A 35 6.83 -1.56 9.60
C LEU A 35 5.84 -2.60 10.16
N GLY A 36 4.55 -2.50 9.81
CA GLY A 36 3.49 -3.35 10.35
C GLY A 36 3.03 -2.95 11.76
N ASN A 37 3.48 -1.79 12.26
CA ASN A 37 3.11 -1.27 13.58
C ASN A 37 1.70 -0.66 13.59
N GLU A 38 1.20 -0.26 12.43
CA GLU A 38 -0.12 0.34 12.28
C GLU A 38 -0.89 -0.28 11.11
N THR A 39 -2.20 -0.41 11.28
CA THR A 39 -3.11 -0.88 10.23
C THR A 39 -3.92 0.30 9.70
N PRO A 40 -3.81 0.66 8.40
CA PRO A 40 -4.58 1.75 7.83
C PRO A 40 -6.06 1.41 7.73
N SER A 41 -6.91 2.44 7.72
CA SER A 41 -8.30 2.27 7.31
C SER A 41 -8.40 1.90 5.83
N LEU A 42 -9.53 1.33 5.40
CA LEU A 42 -9.76 1.00 3.98
C LEU A 42 -9.60 2.22 3.07
N LYS A 43 -10.05 3.39 3.52
CA LYS A 43 -9.88 4.67 2.80
C LYS A 43 -8.40 4.99 2.58
N VAL A 44 -7.59 4.93 3.63
CA VAL A 44 -6.16 5.21 3.55
C VAL A 44 -5.43 4.15 2.70
N ALA A 45 -5.79 2.87 2.87
CA ALA A 45 -5.23 1.80 2.05
C ALA A 45 -5.51 2.02 0.55
N ASN A 46 -6.72 2.49 0.21
CA ASN A 46 -7.08 2.84 -1.16
C ASN A 46 -6.32 4.08 -1.66
N GLU A 47 -6.19 5.13 -0.86
CA GLU A 47 -5.37 6.31 -1.19
C GLU A 47 -3.90 5.93 -1.49
N ILE A 48 -3.32 5.05 -0.68
CA ILE A 48 -1.97 4.52 -0.89
C ILE A 48 -1.88 3.74 -2.20
N ALA A 49 -2.85 2.87 -2.47
CA ALA A 49 -2.90 2.06 -3.68
C ALA A 49 -3.00 2.91 -4.95
N MET A 50 -3.84 3.94 -4.92
CA MET A 50 -3.97 4.93 -5.99
C MET A 50 -2.68 5.73 -6.19
N SER A 51 -2.05 6.19 -5.10
CA SER A 51 -0.78 6.95 -5.18
C SER A 51 0.38 6.11 -5.72
N LEU A 52 0.36 4.79 -5.47
CA LEU A 52 1.30 3.82 -6.06
C LEU A 52 0.86 3.31 -7.43
N ASP A 53 -0.29 3.75 -7.96
CA ASP A 53 -0.86 3.28 -9.22
C ASP A 53 -0.83 1.75 -9.31
N THR A 54 -1.43 1.10 -8.31
CA THR A 54 -1.40 -0.36 -8.12
C THR A 54 -2.70 -0.81 -7.45
N CYS A 55 -3.11 -2.06 -7.68
CA CYS A 55 -4.27 -2.62 -7.01
C CYS A 55 -4.05 -2.74 -5.49
N ILE A 56 -5.07 -2.42 -4.69
CA ILE A 56 -5.02 -2.56 -3.23
C ILE A 56 -4.67 -3.98 -2.78
N TYR A 57 -5.20 -5.00 -3.48
CA TYR A 57 -4.89 -6.41 -3.23
C TYR A 57 -3.44 -6.78 -3.56
N SER A 58 -2.77 -6.02 -4.42
CA SER A 58 -1.35 -6.23 -4.73
C SER A 58 -0.41 -5.59 -3.70
N ILE A 59 -0.95 -4.80 -2.76
CA ILE A 59 -0.20 -4.09 -1.72
C ILE A 59 -0.51 -4.65 -0.33
N PHE A 60 -1.76 -5.00 -0.07
CA PHE A 60 -2.25 -5.42 1.23
C PHE A 60 -2.79 -6.85 1.20
N ASP A 61 -2.46 -7.62 2.23
CA ASP A 61 -3.01 -8.94 2.50
C ASP A 61 -4.36 -8.78 3.21
N LEU A 62 -5.43 -8.64 2.43
CA LEU A 62 -6.78 -8.31 2.91
C LEU A 62 -7.55 -9.52 3.46
N ASP A 63 -7.21 -10.73 3.03
CA ASP A 63 -7.84 -11.98 3.44
C ASP A 63 -6.99 -12.82 4.40
N GLY A 64 -5.73 -12.42 4.65
CA GLY A 64 -4.82 -13.08 5.59
C GLY A 64 -4.17 -14.34 5.02
N THR A 65 -4.33 -14.58 3.71
CA THR A 65 -3.71 -15.71 3.01
C THR A 65 -2.20 -15.52 2.82
N GLY A 66 -1.72 -14.28 2.91
CA GLY A 66 -0.35 -13.91 2.55
C GLY A 66 -0.15 -13.71 1.06
N ASP A 67 -1.21 -13.84 0.25
CA ASP A 67 -1.18 -13.56 -1.17
C ASP A 67 -1.53 -12.10 -1.46
N PHE A 68 -0.68 -11.44 -2.26
CA PHE A 68 -0.89 -10.07 -2.72
C PHE A 68 -1.44 -10.08 -4.15
N LYS A 69 -2.58 -10.76 -4.35
CA LYS A 69 -3.21 -10.93 -5.66
C LYS A 69 -4.68 -10.58 -5.59
N CYS A 70 -5.15 -9.87 -6.60
CA CYS A 70 -6.57 -9.56 -6.71
C CYS A 70 -7.35 -10.83 -7.10
N PRO A 71 -8.39 -11.23 -6.35
CA PRO A 71 -9.15 -12.44 -6.63
C PRO A 71 -10.10 -12.30 -7.82
N CYS A 72 -10.44 -11.07 -8.24
CA CYS A 72 -11.48 -10.83 -9.25
C CYS A 72 -10.97 -10.32 -10.61
N CYS A 73 -9.76 -9.79 -10.70
CA CYS A 73 -9.20 -9.28 -11.95
C CYS A 73 -7.68 -9.42 -11.90
N GLY A 74 -7.07 -10.00 -12.93
CA GLY A 74 -5.61 -10.24 -13.03
C GLY A 74 -4.75 -8.97 -13.13
N CYS A 75 -5.14 -7.90 -12.45
CA CYS A 75 -4.40 -6.65 -12.29
C CYS A 75 -3.12 -6.95 -11.49
N GLY A 76 -2.02 -7.15 -12.20
CA GLY A 76 -0.74 -7.56 -11.63
C GLY A 76 0.24 -8.24 -12.60
N ASN A 77 -0.01 -8.20 -13.90
CA ASN A 77 1.00 -8.41 -14.94
C ASN A 77 1.46 -7.06 -15.48
#